data_AF-A0A075LGW3-F1
#
_entry.id   AF-A0A075LGW3-F1
#
_cell.length_a   1.000
_cell.length_b   1.000
_cell.length_c   1.000
_cell.angle_alpha   90.00
_cell.angle_beta   90.00
_cell.angle_gamma   90.00
#
_symmetry.space_group_name_H-M   'P 1'
#
loop_
_entity.id
_entity.type
_entity.pdbx_description
1 polymer ?
#
loop_
_entity_poly.entity_id
_entity_poly.type
_entity_poly.pdbx_seq_one_letter_code
_entity_poly.pdbx_strand_id
1 'polypeptide(L)'
;MEEVVFIFTYRNDVRKILIPYLKKLTPQQWEANTYHNTISWVIEHMAQTEDYWVFQIGLGEESRIIEENQNPLEQYLRIREKTDEVLHSLEAKDLNRLVVVPDFSDGWKPPSEPTMRWLFHHVYSHEVYHAGHIGVIARLNGFDGPLF
;
A
#
# COMPACT_ATOMS: atom_id res chain seq x y z
N MET A 1 6.67 -19.12 -11.41
CA MET A 1 7.01 -17.68 -11.31
C MET A 1 5.95 -16.82 -12.02
N GLU A 2 5.68 -17.03 -13.31
CA GLU A 2 4.64 -16.26 -14.05
C GLU A 2 3.23 -16.38 -13.45
N GLU A 3 2.85 -17.55 -12.93
CA GLU A 3 1.51 -17.81 -12.40
C GLU A 3 1.17 -16.98 -11.15
N VAL A 4 2.14 -16.77 -10.24
CA VAL A 4 1.93 -15.98 -9.01
C VAL A 4 1.72 -14.50 -9.34
N VAL A 5 2.56 -13.96 -10.22
CA VAL A 5 2.48 -12.56 -10.66
C VAL A 5 1.19 -12.32 -11.45
N PHE A 6 0.75 -13.31 -12.24
CA PHE A 6 -0.48 -13.24 -13.04
C PHE A 6 -1.73 -12.97 -12.19
N ILE A 7 -1.84 -13.62 -11.02
CA ILE A 7 -2.96 -13.46 -10.07
C ILE A 7 -3.11 -12.02 -9.59
N PHE A 8 -2.00 -11.29 -9.46
CA PHE A 8 -1.95 -9.92 -8.97
C PHE A 8 -1.58 -8.92 -10.05
N THR A 9 -1.89 -9.20 -11.32
CA THR A 9 -1.64 -8.27 -12.44
C THR A 9 -2.34 -6.91 -12.24
N TYR A 10 -3.53 -6.93 -11.64
CA TYR A 10 -4.32 -5.73 -11.34
C TYR A 10 -3.65 -4.78 -10.33
N ARG A 11 -2.68 -5.25 -9.53
CA ARG A 11 -2.04 -4.46 -8.45
C ARG A 11 -1.44 -3.14 -8.95
N ASN A 12 -1.03 -3.12 -10.23
CA ASN A 12 -0.40 -1.95 -10.84
C ASN A 12 -1.40 -0.99 -11.50
N ASP A 13 -2.68 -1.33 -11.60
CA ASP A 13 -3.64 -0.52 -12.35
C ASP A 13 -3.93 0.82 -11.68
N VAL A 14 -4.16 0.84 -10.37
CA VAL A 14 -4.27 2.08 -9.59
C VAL A 14 -2.96 2.88 -9.67
N ARG A 15 -1.81 2.20 -9.58
CA ARG A 15 -0.48 2.83 -9.51
C ARG A 15 -0.11 3.56 -10.80
N LYS A 16 -0.51 3.03 -11.95
CA LYS A 16 -0.32 3.67 -13.27
C LYS A 16 -0.94 5.07 -13.33
N ILE A 17 -1.99 5.32 -12.56
CA ILE A 17 -2.67 6.62 -12.48
C ILE A 17 -2.14 7.43 -11.30
N LEU A 18 -2.01 6.80 -10.13
CA LEU A 18 -1.66 7.47 -8.88
C LEU A 18 -0.23 8.02 -8.89
N ILE A 19 0.78 7.24 -9.31
CA ILE A 19 2.18 7.68 -9.23
C ILE A 19 2.46 8.91 -10.11
N PRO A 20 2.02 8.95 -11.39
CA PRO A 20 2.19 10.16 -12.20
C PRO A 20 1.47 11.38 -11.65
N TYR A 21 0.34 11.18 -10.96
CA TYR A 21 -0.37 12.25 -10.28
C TYR A 21 0.45 12.80 -9.10
N LEU A 22 0.93 11.94 -8.21
CA LEU A 22 1.72 12.33 -7.03
C LEU A 22 3.01 13.09 -7.41
N LYS A 23 3.67 12.69 -8.49
CA LYS A 23 4.88 13.36 -9.01
C LYS A 23 4.66 14.81 -9.46
N LYS A 24 3.42 15.22 -9.69
CA LYS A 24 3.06 16.57 -10.16
C LYS A 24 2.60 17.50 -9.04
N LEU A 25 2.36 16.95 -7.85
CA LEU A 25 1.86 17.74 -6.73
C LEU A 25 2.91 18.72 -6.23
N THR A 26 2.47 19.94 -5.95
CA THR A 26 3.28 20.94 -5.26
C THR A 26 3.35 20.63 -3.76
N PRO A 27 4.34 21.16 -3.02
CA PRO A 27 4.41 20.99 -1.56
C PRO A 27 3.11 21.42 -0.85
N GLN A 28 2.43 22.46 -1.33
CA GLN A 28 1.16 22.90 -0.75
C GLN A 28 0.02 21.90 -0.98
N GLN A 29 0.01 21.21 -2.13
CA GLN A 29 -1.00 20.19 -2.41
C GLN A 29 -0.77 18.91 -1.62
N TRP A 30 0.49 18.53 -1.39
CA TRP A 30 0.87 17.43 -0.52
C TRP A 30 0.31 17.60 0.91
N GLU A 31 0.39 18.83 1.42
CA GLU A 31 -0.01 19.19 2.80
C GLU A 31 -1.41 19.81 2.93
N ALA A 32 -2.24 19.72 1.88
CA ALA A 32 -3.58 20.29 1.90
C ALA A 32 -4.47 19.57 2.94
N ASN A 33 -5.16 20.32 3.80
CA ASN A 33 -5.74 19.82 5.06
C ASN A 33 -7.25 20.03 5.22
N THR A 34 -8.00 20.24 4.12
CA THR A 34 -9.48 20.32 4.15
C THR A 34 -10.15 18.96 4.49
N TYR A 35 -9.35 17.90 4.61
CA TYR A 35 -9.75 16.57 5.07
C TYR A 35 -8.92 16.18 6.30
N HIS A 36 -9.37 15.20 7.09
CA HIS A 36 -8.70 14.84 8.35
C HIS A 36 -7.27 14.31 8.16
N ASN A 37 -6.91 13.86 6.95
CA ASN A 37 -5.57 13.44 6.57
C ASN A 37 -5.09 14.21 5.33
N THR A 38 -3.78 14.52 5.28
CA THR A 38 -3.12 15.09 4.09
C THR A 38 -2.78 14.00 3.07
N ILE A 39 -2.42 14.39 1.84
CA ILE A 39 -1.93 13.41 0.85
C ILE A 39 -0.64 12.77 1.34
N SER A 40 0.28 13.54 1.95
CA SER A 40 1.52 13.02 2.56
C SER A 40 1.23 11.92 3.56
N TRP A 41 0.34 12.19 4.52
CA TRP A 41 -0.06 11.21 5.52
C TRP A 41 -0.63 9.94 4.89
N VAL A 42 -1.50 10.07 3.88
CA VAL A 42 -2.11 8.91 3.22
C VAL A 42 -1.06 8.05 2.49
N ILE A 43 -0.08 8.68 1.82
CA ILE A 43 1.01 7.96 1.16
C ILE A 43 1.91 7.24 2.17
N GLU A 44 2.30 7.92 3.25
CA GLU A 44 3.08 7.32 4.34
C GLU A 44 2.34 6.13 4.95
N HIS A 45 1.05 6.30 5.24
CA HIS A 45 0.21 5.26 5.81
C HIS A 45 0.11 4.02 4.90
N MET A 46 -0.01 4.20 3.58
CA MET A 46 0.01 3.07 2.64
C MET A 46 1.36 2.33 2.61
N ALA A 47 2.48 3.06 2.75
CA ALA A 47 3.81 2.47 2.80
C ALA A 47 4.01 1.68 4.10
N GLN A 48 3.68 2.27 5.24
CA GLN A 48 3.75 1.63 6.55
C GLN A 48 2.84 0.39 6.64
N THR A 49 1.63 0.47 6.10
CA THR A 49 0.67 -0.64 6.14
C THR A 49 1.16 -1.81 5.30
N GLU A 50 1.65 -1.60 4.09
CA GLU A 50 2.23 -2.71 3.31
C GLU A 50 3.49 -3.24 3.97
N ASP A 51 4.35 -2.38 4.50
CA ASP A 51 5.56 -2.85 5.17
C ASP A 51 5.22 -3.80 6.32
N TYR A 52 4.28 -3.37 7.16
CA TYR A 52 3.78 -4.13 8.29
C TYR A 52 3.16 -5.46 7.85
N TRP A 53 2.27 -5.45 6.86
CA TRP A 53 1.62 -6.67 6.42
C TRP A 53 2.59 -7.61 5.69
N VAL A 54 3.32 -7.14 4.69
CA VAL A 54 4.14 -8.01 3.85
C VAL A 54 5.36 -8.53 4.60
N PHE A 55 6.12 -7.64 5.22
CA PHE A 55 7.41 -8.03 5.79
C PHE A 55 7.29 -8.48 7.23
N GLN A 56 6.64 -7.69 8.08
CA GLN A 56 6.59 -8.01 9.51
C GLN A 56 5.63 -9.17 9.80
N ILE A 57 4.42 -9.14 9.23
CA ILE A 57 3.44 -10.22 9.42
C ILE A 57 3.70 -11.38 8.45
N GLY A 58 3.82 -11.09 7.15
CA GLY A 58 3.90 -12.13 6.11
C GLY A 58 5.19 -12.93 6.17
N LEU A 59 6.34 -12.25 6.34
CA LEU A 59 7.67 -12.87 6.36
C LEU A 59 8.25 -13.03 7.75
N GLY A 60 7.71 -12.36 8.78
CA GLY A 60 8.28 -12.40 10.13
C GLY A 60 9.59 -11.63 10.25
N GLU A 61 9.79 -10.61 9.42
CA GLU A 61 11.02 -9.83 9.32
C GLU A 61 10.88 -8.44 9.97
N GLU A 62 11.99 -7.72 10.10
CA GLU A 62 11.98 -6.34 10.58
C GLU A 62 11.36 -5.37 9.55
N SER A 63 10.92 -4.21 10.06
CA SER A 63 10.40 -3.13 9.23
C SER A 63 11.46 -2.60 8.28
N ARG A 64 11.04 -2.26 7.06
CA ARG A 64 11.86 -1.59 6.03
C ARG A 64 11.55 -0.09 5.92
N ILE A 65 10.69 0.42 6.79
CA ILE A 65 10.45 1.86 6.95
C ILE A 65 11.75 2.49 7.47
N ILE A 66 12.16 3.59 6.85
CA ILE A 66 13.29 4.39 7.32
C ILE A 66 12.67 5.67 7.88
N GLU A 67 12.90 5.95 9.16
CA GLU A 67 12.24 7.05 9.88
C GLU A 67 12.85 8.44 9.57
N GLU A 68 13.97 8.50 8.86
CA GLU A 68 14.68 9.75 8.56
C GLU A 68 14.01 10.54 7.42
N ASN A 69 13.25 11.60 7.73
CA ASN A 69 12.85 12.75 6.85
C ASN A 69 12.70 12.47 5.34
N GLN A 70 12.24 11.28 4.96
CA GLN A 70 12.19 10.87 3.56
C GLN A 70 10.93 11.40 2.93
N ASN A 71 11.04 11.72 1.65
CA ASN A 71 9.87 12.11 0.87
C ASN A 71 8.84 10.95 0.91
N PRO A 72 7.56 11.21 1.28
CA PRO A 72 6.53 10.18 1.35
C PRO A 72 6.45 9.29 0.11
N LEU A 73 6.58 9.90 -1.08
CA LEU A 73 6.53 9.19 -2.35
C LEU A 73 7.74 8.26 -2.52
N GLU A 74 8.94 8.69 -2.14
CA GLU A 74 10.15 7.87 -2.27
C GLU A 74 10.06 6.62 -1.38
N GLN A 75 9.61 6.80 -0.14
CA GLN A 75 9.43 5.69 0.78
C GLN A 75 8.36 4.72 0.29
N TYR A 76 7.20 5.24 -0.15
CA TYR A 76 6.15 4.43 -0.75
C TYR A 76 6.68 3.62 -1.95
N LEU A 77 7.39 4.26 -2.89
CA LEU A 77 7.97 3.57 -4.05
C LEU A 77 8.98 2.49 -3.66
N ARG A 78 9.81 2.74 -2.64
CA ARG A 78 10.77 1.75 -2.15
C ARG A 78 10.09 0.53 -1.55
N ILE A 79 9.10 0.71 -0.67
CA ILE A 79 8.38 -0.41 -0.07
C ILE A 79 7.68 -1.22 -1.17
N ARG A 80 7.04 -0.55 -2.14
CA ARG A 80 6.44 -1.21 -3.32
C ARG A 80 7.44 -2.09 -4.07
N GLU A 81 8.63 -1.55 -4.38
CA GLU A 81 9.67 -2.31 -5.09
C GLU A 81 10.09 -3.55 -4.30
N LYS A 82 10.28 -3.41 -2.98
CA LYS A 82 10.60 -4.54 -2.10
C LYS A 82 9.47 -5.56 -2.04
N THR A 83 8.22 -5.12 -2.04
CA THR A 83 7.08 -6.03 -2.07
C THR A 83 6.98 -6.77 -3.40
N ASP A 84 7.26 -6.10 -4.52
CA ASP A 84 7.34 -6.76 -5.82
C ASP A 84 8.49 -7.79 -5.85
N GLU A 85 9.67 -7.48 -5.30
CA GLU A 85 10.77 -8.47 -5.18
C GLU A 85 10.30 -9.73 -4.43
N VAL A 86 9.60 -9.57 -3.30
CA VAL A 86 9.00 -10.69 -2.55
C VAL A 86 8.04 -11.45 -3.45
N LEU A 87 7.08 -10.77 -4.08
CA LEU A 87 6.06 -11.44 -4.90
C LEU A 87 6.69 -12.26 -6.04
N HIS A 88 7.76 -11.78 -6.68
CA HIS A 88 8.45 -12.51 -7.75
C HIS A 88 9.25 -13.72 -7.24
N SER A 89 9.68 -13.70 -5.98
CA SER A 89 10.41 -14.81 -5.35
C SER A 89 9.52 -15.96 -4.87
N LEU A 90 8.21 -15.73 -4.70
CA LEU A 90 7.28 -16.75 -4.20
C LEU A 90 6.92 -17.78 -5.27
N GLU A 91 6.76 -19.03 -4.84
CA GLU A 91 6.17 -20.09 -5.63
C GLU A 91 4.64 -20.15 -5.41
N ALA A 92 3.91 -20.79 -6.33
CA ALA A 92 2.45 -20.90 -6.24
C ALA A 92 1.97 -21.57 -4.94
N LYS A 93 2.76 -22.53 -4.41
CA LYS A 93 2.45 -23.20 -3.14
C LYS A 93 2.54 -22.24 -1.94
N ASP A 94 3.44 -21.25 -2.00
CA ASP A 94 3.67 -20.31 -0.89
C ASP A 94 2.49 -19.36 -0.70
N LEU A 95 1.71 -19.12 -1.76
CA LEU A 95 0.49 -18.33 -1.68
C LEU A 95 -0.57 -18.92 -0.73
N ASN A 96 -0.57 -20.23 -0.53
CA ASN A 96 -1.50 -20.91 0.37
C ASN A 96 -0.94 -21.09 1.79
N ARG A 97 0.30 -20.65 2.05
CA ARG A 97 0.88 -20.67 3.40
C ARG A 97 0.06 -19.78 4.32
N LEU A 98 -0.31 -20.32 5.48
CA LEU A 98 -0.98 -19.57 6.55
C LEU A 98 -0.02 -18.54 7.14
N VAL A 99 -0.57 -17.37 7.45
CA VAL A 99 0.12 -16.25 8.06
C VAL A 99 -0.45 -16.06 9.46
N VAL A 100 0.43 -15.88 10.45
CA VAL A 100 0.00 -15.62 11.82
C VAL A 100 -0.26 -14.13 11.96
N VAL A 101 -1.54 -13.76 12.04
CA VAL A 101 -1.96 -12.37 12.25
C VAL A 101 -2.08 -12.14 13.76
N PRO A 102 -1.45 -11.08 14.32
CA PRO A 102 -1.57 -10.77 15.74
C PRO A 102 -3.00 -10.34 16.09
N ASP A 103 -3.36 -10.47 17.37
CA ASP A 103 -4.60 -9.88 17.86
C ASP A 103 -4.46 -8.35 17.92
N PHE A 104 -5.41 -7.64 17.30
CA PHE A 104 -5.47 -6.19 17.34
C PHE A 104 -6.34 -5.70 18.52
N SER A 105 -6.00 -4.53 19.07
CA SER A 105 -6.66 -3.97 20.26
C SER A 105 -8.12 -3.56 20.03
N ASP A 106 -8.50 -3.31 18.77
CA ASP A 106 -9.88 -3.05 18.35
C ASP A 106 -10.70 -4.33 18.16
N GLY A 107 -10.08 -5.50 18.39
CA GLY A 107 -10.70 -6.81 18.21
C GLY A 107 -10.89 -7.23 16.75
N TRP A 108 -10.31 -6.48 15.80
CA TRP A 108 -10.38 -6.83 14.39
C TRP A 108 -9.69 -8.18 14.14
N LYS A 109 -10.33 -9.01 13.30
CA LYS A 109 -9.80 -10.31 12.87
C LYS A 109 -10.00 -10.47 11.36
N PRO A 110 -9.10 -11.20 10.69
CA PRO A 110 -9.29 -11.57 9.30
C PRO A 110 -10.65 -12.26 9.10
N PRO A 111 -11.42 -11.92 8.04
CA PRO A 111 -12.74 -12.53 7.79
C PRO A 111 -12.66 -13.98 7.30
N SER A 112 -11.46 -14.47 6.97
CA SER A 112 -11.15 -15.82 6.52
C SER A 112 -9.75 -16.20 6.98
N GLU A 113 -9.37 -17.47 6.82
CA GLU A 113 -8.00 -17.91 7.12
C GLU A 113 -6.96 -17.06 6.36
N PRO A 114 -6.08 -16.34 7.07
CA PRO A 114 -5.13 -15.43 6.45
C PRO A 114 -3.98 -16.22 5.82
N THR A 115 -4.02 -16.41 4.52
CA THR A 115 -2.89 -16.94 3.73
C THR A 115 -2.03 -15.81 3.16
N MET A 116 -0.84 -16.12 2.63
CA MET A 116 -0.05 -15.13 1.88
C MET A 116 -0.84 -14.52 0.71
N ARG A 117 -1.67 -15.32 0.03
CA ARG A 117 -2.58 -14.82 -1.00
C ARG A 117 -3.57 -13.80 -0.45
N TRP A 118 -4.23 -14.14 0.66
CA TRP A 118 -5.15 -13.22 1.34
C TRP A 118 -4.45 -11.92 1.73
N LEU A 119 -3.23 -12.01 2.22
CA LEU A 119 -2.44 -10.86 2.66
C LEU A 119 -2.15 -9.89 1.50
N PHE A 120 -1.69 -10.39 0.36
CA PHE A 120 -1.49 -9.54 -0.81
C PHE A 120 -2.80 -8.91 -1.30
N HIS A 121 -3.90 -9.65 -1.32
CA HIS A 121 -5.21 -9.07 -1.64
C HIS A 121 -5.62 -7.97 -0.64
N HIS A 122 -5.37 -8.18 0.65
CA HIS A 122 -5.64 -7.19 1.69
C HIS A 122 -4.86 -5.89 1.43
N VAL A 123 -3.55 -5.99 1.23
CA VAL A 123 -2.66 -4.86 0.93
C VAL A 123 -3.10 -4.11 -0.32
N TYR A 124 -3.35 -4.80 -1.44
CA TYR A 124 -3.72 -4.14 -2.69
C TYR A 124 -5.12 -3.52 -2.64
N SER A 125 -6.05 -4.11 -1.88
CA SER A 125 -7.38 -3.52 -1.67
C SER A 125 -7.30 -2.28 -0.77
N HIS A 126 -6.45 -2.32 0.26
CA HIS A 126 -6.17 -1.16 1.12
C HIS A 126 -5.57 0.00 0.33
N GLU A 127 -4.64 -0.27 -0.58
CA GLU A 127 -4.08 0.74 -1.50
C GLU A 127 -5.16 1.39 -2.39
N VAL A 128 -6.05 0.59 -2.98
CA VAL A 128 -7.16 1.12 -3.81
C VAL A 128 -8.07 2.03 -2.97
N TYR A 129 -8.40 1.63 -1.75
CA TYR A 129 -9.22 2.42 -0.83
C TYR A 129 -8.58 3.77 -0.52
N HIS A 130 -7.29 3.80 -0.18
CA HIS A 130 -6.58 5.04 0.12
C HIS A 130 -6.28 5.89 -1.12
N ALA A 131 -6.09 5.28 -2.29
CA ALA A 131 -6.04 6.03 -3.55
C ALA A 131 -7.33 6.83 -3.78
N GLY A 132 -8.50 6.23 -3.47
CA GLY A 132 -9.79 6.93 -3.48
C GLY A 132 -9.82 8.16 -2.56
N HIS A 133 -9.27 8.06 -1.35
CA HIS A 133 -9.15 9.20 -0.44
C HIS A 133 -8.33 10.34 -1.03
N ILE A 134 -7.24 10.05 -1.75
CA ILE A 134 -6.42 11.09 -2.41
C ILE A 134 -7.25 11.85 -3.45
N GLY A 135 -8.10 11.15 -4.21
CA GLY A 135 -9.07 11.78 -5.11
C GLY A 135 -10.04 12.72 -4.39
N VAL A 136 -10.57 12.30 -3.24
CA VAL A 136 -11.45 13.11 -2.41
C VAL A 136 -10.71 14.34 -1.86
N ILE A 137 -9.51 14.17 -1.31
CA ILE A 137 -8.68 15.27 -0.79
C ILE A 137 -8.43 16.31 -1.87
N ALA A 138 -8.06 15.86 -3.09
CA ALA A 138 -7.80 16.77 -4.19
C ALA A 138 -9.01 17.64 -4.54
N ARG A 139 -10.18 17.01 -4.70
CA ARG A 139 -11.42 17.69 -5.06
C ARG A 139 -11.90 18.64 -3.96
N LEU A 140 -11.81 18.25 -2.69
CA LEU A 140 -12.19 19.11 -1.56
C LEU A 140 -11.33 20.36 -1.44
N ASN A 141 -10.06 20.30 -1.88
CA ASN A 141 -9.14 21.43 -1.89
C ASN A 141 -9.15 22.20 -3.22
N GLY A 142 -10.06 21.87 -4.15
CA GLY A 142 -10.27 22.62 -5.39
C GLY A 142 -9.21 22.43 -6.48
N PHE A 143 -8.38 21.38 -6.39
CA PHE A 143 -7.44 21.02 -7.46
C PHE A 143 -7.82 19.72 -8.16
N ASP A 144 -7.21 19.48 -9.32
CA ASP A 144 -7.45 18.27 -10.08
C ASP A 144 -6.97 17.04 -9.33
N GLY A 145 -7.78 15.98 -9.33
CA GLY A 145 -7.44 14.69 -8.76
C GLY A 145 -6.87 13.70 -9.79
N PRO A 146 -6.41 12.53 -9.33
CA PRO A 146 -6.09 11.39 -10.20
C PRO A 146 -7.30 10.95 -11.04
N LEU A 147 -7.04 10.39 -12.23
CA LEU A 147 -8.04 10.06 -13.27
C LEU A 147 -8.47 8.59 -13.25
N PHE A 148 -8.89 8.09 -12.10
CA PHE A 148 -9.54 6.78 -11.97
C PHE A 148 -11.06 6.91 -11.85
#